data_AF-A0A1V5MM20-F1
#
_entry.id   AF-A0A1V5MM20-F1
#
_cell.length_a   1.000
_cell.length_b   1.000
_cell.length_c   1.000
_cell.angle_alpha   90.00
_cell.angle_beta   90.00
_cell.angle_gamma   90.00
#
_symmetry.space_group_name_H-M   'P 1'
#
loop_
_entity.id
_entity.type
_entity.pdbx_description
1 polymer ?
#
loop_
_entity_poly.entity_id
_entity_poly.type
_entity_poly.pdbx_seq_one_letter_code
_entity_poly.pdbx_strand_id
1 'polypeptide(L)'
;MKKVNPFQAPGRWYKANLHTHTALSDGTQPLEERVRQYREAGYQILAITDHRLVSTAAALSGPDFLVIDGIETHPGCIPGGDKYHLVVLNAPTGLEFPDESSAAERIRMARAAGAEVIIGHPYWCGHQLPHLMPLQGAAAVEVFNTTCTKRGKGYSSVQWDDLLDSGWWLPAVAVDDTHGGWDLFKGWTMFKLESLTPAAFLESLRTGAFYASCGPVIEDFSLAGDGTKVRLRCSPVTEIHLVAQRSCGRSFYAQAGETITEAELELGTSIRYLRGEVVDREGRHAWTNPFWLA
;
A
#
# COMPACT_ATOMS: atom_id res chain seq x y z
N MET A 1 11.79 -14.03 2.25
CA MET A 1 11.31 -13.35 3.48
C MET A 1 10.03 -14.03 3.95
N LYS A 2 9.78 -14.14 5.25
CA LYS A 2 8.58 -14.82 5.77
C LYS A 2 7.36 -13.92 5.54
N LYS A 3 6.35 -14.42 4.83
CA LYS A 3 5.06 -13.72 4.64
C LYS A 3 4.23 -13.90 5.91
N VAL A 4 3.62 -12.85 6.42
CA VAL A 4 2.86 -12.85 7.69
C VAL A 4 1.40 -12.55 7.42
N ASN A 5 0.49 -13.33 8.01
CA ASN A 5 -0.92 -12.98 8.06
C ASN A 5 -1.14 -11.93 9.17
N PRO A 6 -1.51 -10.68 8.86
CA PRO A 6 -1.67 -9.64 9.89
C PRO A 6 -2.82 -9.89 10.85
N PHE A 7 -3.83 -10.67 10.46
CA PHE A 7 -4.98 -10.97 11.31
C PHE A 7 -4.66 -12.02 12.38
N GLN A 8 -3.56 -12.75 12.21
CA GLN A 8 -3.05 -13.75 13.17
C GLN A 8 -1.76 -13.30 13.87
N ALA A 9 -1.15 -12.19 13.42
CA ALA A 9 0.04 -11.63 14.03
C ALA A 9 -0.30 -10.92 15.36
N PRO A 10 0.63 -10.93 16.34
CA PRO A 10 0.47 -10.17 17.58
C PRO A 10 0.47 -8.66 17.33
N GLY A 11 0.11 -7.88 18.35
CA GLY A 11 0.19 -6.42 18.31
C GLY A 11 -1.13 -5.71 17.99
N ARG A 12 -1.02 -4.42 17.70
CA ARG A 12 -2.14 -3.48 17.52
C ARG A 12 -2.17 -2.97 16.08
N TRP A 13 -3.35 -2.52 15.65
CA TRP A 13 -3.53 -1.88 14.36
C TRP A 13 -3.19 -0.39 14.44
N TYR A 14 -2.42 0.10 13.47
CA TYR A 14 -2.01 1.49 13.35
C TYR A 14 -2.35 2.01 11.96
N LYS A 15 -3.10 3.11 11.88
CA LYS A 15 -3.51 3.74 10.63
C LYS A 15 -2.37 4.58 10.07
N ALA A 16 -2.02 4.35 8.80
CA ALA A 16 -0.88 4.97 8.15
C ALA A 16 -1.26 5.65 6.83
N ASN A 17 -0.62 6.78 6.54
CA ASN A 17 -0.47 7.29 5.17
C ASN A 17 1.02 7.30 4.81
N LEU A 18 1.36 6.79 3.63
CA LEU A 18 2.75 6.51 3.24
C LEU A 18 3.25 7.41 2.10
N HIS A 19 2.40 8.29 1.58
CA HIS A 19 2.74 9.19 0.49
C HIS A 19 2.14 10.56 0.78
N THR A 20 2.99 11.53 1.15
CA THR A 20 2.58 12.88 1.57
C THR A 20 3.62 13.91 1.19
N HIS A 21 3.17 14.99 0.57
CA HIS A 21 3.96 16.15 0.21
C HIS A 21 3.64 17.36 1.09
N THR A 22 4.63 18.21 1.23
CA THR A 22 4.61 19.44 2.02
C THR A 22 5.09 20.61 1.15
N ALA A 23 5.12 21.81 1.73
CA ALA A 23 5.66 23.00 1.08
C ALA A 23 7.17 22.93 0.83
N LEU A 24 7.85 21.84 1.23
CA LEU A 24 9.25 21.59 0.90
C LEU A 24 9.43 21.08 -0.54
N SER A 25 8.41 20.45 -1.15
CA SER A 25 8.34 20.23 -2.59
C SER A 25 7.22 21.04 -3.24
N ASP A 26 6.05 20.44 -3.42
CA ASP A 26 4.93 20.94 -4.21
C ASP A 26 3.57 20.74 -3.50
N GLY A 27 3.61 20.31 -2.25
CA GLY A 27 2.47 20.37 -1.34
C GLY A 27 2.17 21.80 -0.88
N THR A 28 0.94 22.02 -0.40
CA THR A 28 0.45 23.36 -0.06
C THR A 28 0.63 23.75 1.40
N GLN A 29 1.06 22.83 2.26
CA GLN A 29 1.12 23.04 3.72
C GLN A 29 2.54 22.88 4.25
N PRO A 30 2.95 23.71 5.24
CA PRO A 30 4.20 23.49 5.97
C PRO A 30 4.28 22.07 6.56
N LEU A 31 5.50 21.59 6.77
CA LEU A 31 5.76 20.25 7.28
C LEU A 31 5.02 19.96 8.60
N GLU A 32 5.17 20.84 9.58
CA GLU A 32 4.59 20.70 10.92
C GLU A 32 3.06 20.75 10.87
N GLU A 33 2.50 21.59 10.00
CA GLU A 33 1.06 21.68 9.75
C GLU A 33 0.53 20.36 9.19
N ARG A 34 1.20 19.82 8.17
CA ARG A 34 0.80 18.55 7.55
C ARG A 34 0.85 17.39 8.54
N VAL A 35 1.91 17.32 9.34
CA VAL A 35 2.05 16.31 10.41
C VAL A 35 0.93 16.45 11.44
N ARG A 36 0.59 17.68 11.85
CA ARG A 36 -0.51 17.92 12.79
C ARG A 36 -1.86 17.45 12.23
N GLN A 37 -2.17 17.77 10.97
CA GLN A 37 -3.42 17.37 10.31
C GLN A 37 -3.66 15.86 10.37
N TYR A 38 -2.65 15.05 10.04
CA TYR A 38 -2.77 13.59 10.08
C TYR A 38 -2.88 13.05 11.51
N ARG A 39 -2.14 13.63 12.46
CA ARG A 39 -2.24 13.26 13.87
C ARG A 39 -3.64 13.52 14.42
N GLU A 40 -4.20 14.70 14.15
CA GLU A 40 -5.56 15.08 14.58
C GLU A 40 -6.65 14.24 13.90
N ALA A 41 -6.40 13.77 12.66
CA ALA A 41 -7.28 12.86 11.94
C ALA A 41 -7.18 11.39 12.40
N GLY A 42 -6.42 11.10 13.46
CA GLY A 42 -6.33 9.77 14.04
C GLY A 42 -5.46 8.79 13.25
N TYR A 43 -4.52 9.28 12.44
CA TYR A 43 -3.43 8.45 11.93
C TYR A 43 -2.36 8.30 13.02
N GLN A 44 -1.66 7.17 13.01
CA GLN A 44 -0.54 6.92 13.92
C GLN A 44 0.81 6.83 13.18
N ILE A 45 0.79 6.67 11.85
CA ILE A 45 2.01 6.65 11.04
C ILE A 45 1.81 7.62 9.87
N LEU A 46 2.81 8.47 9.62
CA LEU A 46 2.85 9.34 8.47
C LEU A 46 4.25 9.30 7.85
N ALA A 47 4.34 8.95 6.58
CA ALA A 47 5.57 9.19 5.82
C ALA A 47 5.50 10.55 5.13
N ILE A 48 6.57 11.33 5.27
CA ILE A 48 6.78 12.56 4.50
C ILE A 48 7.72 12.21 3.36
N THR A 49 7.27 12.45 2.13
CA THR A 49 7.89 11.91 0.92
C THR A 49 8.03 13.00 -0.15
N ASP A 50 8.36 14.21 0.29
CA ASP A 50 8.61 15.35 -0.60
C ASP A 50 9.57 14.98 -1.74
N HIS A 51 9.41 15.66 -2.87
CA HIS A 51 10.30 15.43 -4.01
C HIS A 51 11.72 15.96 -3.76
N ARG A 52 12.71 15.25 -4.31
CA ARG A 52 14.14 15.66 -4.43
C ARG A 52 14.95 15.76 -3.13
N LEU A 53 14.33 15.90 -1.98
CA LEU A 53 15.01 15.96 -0.68
C LEU A 53 14.37 15.01 0.31
N VAL A 54 15.20 14.34 1.10
CA VAL A 54 14.72 13.55 2.23
C VAL A 54 14.25 14.49 3.32
N SER A 55 13.04 14.28 3.82
CA SER A 55 12.52 15.08 4.95
C SER A 55 13.37 14.91 6.21
N THR A 56 13.34 15.91 7.09
CA THR A 56 13.90 15.83 8.45
C THR A 56 12.78 15.96 9.48
N ALA A 57 11.75 15.13 9.31
CA ALA A 57 10.49 15.17 10.02
C ALA A 57 10.39 14.11 11.12
N ALA A 58 11.29 13.13 11.19
CA ALA A 58 11.26 12.09 12.22
C ALA A 58 11.27 12.65 13.65
N ALA A 59 11.88 13.83 13.87
CA ALA A 59 11.87 14.54 15.15
C ALA A 59 10.47 15.00 15.61
N LEU A 60 9.50 15.04 14.70
CA LEU A 60 8.10 15.35 15.00
C LEU A 60 7.33 14.12 15.52
N SER A 61 7.96 12.95 15.61
CA SER A 61 7.37 11.76 16.23
C SER A 61 7.07 11.97 17.72
N GLY A 62 6.15 11.16 18.25
CA GLY A 62 5.79 11.12 19.66
C GLY A 62 5.42 9.68 20.08
N PRO A 63 5.03 9.46 21.35
CA PRO A 63 4.75 8.12 21.87
C PRO A 63 3.63 7.37 21.10
N ASP A 64 2.66 8.10 20.56
CA ASP A 64 1.49 7.55 19.86
C ASP A 64 1.44 7.94 18.37
N PHE A 65 2.52 8.52 17.84
CA PHE A 65 2.57 8.98 16.45
C PHE A 65 3.98 8.88 15.87
N LEU A 66 4.14 8.12 14.80
CA LEU A 66 5.40 7.87 14.13
C LEU A 66 5.48 8.64 12.81
N VAL A 67 6.48 9.50 12.69
CA VAL A 67 6.84 10.12 11.41
C VAL A 67 7.98 9.35 10.78
N ILE A 68 7.81 8.97 9.51
CA ILE A 68 8.82 8.29 8.71
C ILE A 68 9.39 9.30 7.70
N ASP A 69 10.70 9.50 7.76
CA ASP A 69 11.40 10.30 6.76
C ASP A 69 11.51 9.54 5.44
N GLY A 70 11.24 10.23 4.34
CA GLY A 70 11.19 9.64 3.01
C GLY A 70 11.46 10.66 1.92
N ILE A 71 11.40 10.17 0.69
CA ILE A 71 11.58 10.95 -0.54
C ILE A 71 10.86 10.25 -1.68
N GLU A 72 10.21 11.00 -2.56
CA GLU A 72 9.75 10.47 -3.83
C GLU A 72 10.74 10.80 -4.97
N THR A 73 11.11 9.77 -5.73
CA THR A 73 12.13 9.86 -6.78
C THR A 73 11.61 9.40 -8.14
N HIS A 74 12.16 10.00 -9.21
CA HIS A 74 11.58 9.92 -10.55
C HIS A 74 12.54 9.41 -11.64
N PRO A 75 13.03 8.16 -11.57
CA PRO A 75 13.88 7.61 -12.62
C PRO A 75 13.11 7.44 -13.94
N GLY A 76 13.82 7.51 -15.06
CA GLY A 76 13.24 7.30 -16.38
C GLY A 76 12.71 5.88 -16.61
N CYS A 77 11.70 5.75 -17.47
CA CYS A 77 11.09 4.48 -17.88
C CYS A 77 11.43 4.16 -19.36
N ILE A 78 11.94 2.94 -19.63
CA ILE A 78 12.38 2.51 -20.98
C ILE A 78 11.90 1.06 -21.23
N PRO A 79 11.34 0.71 -22.43
CA PRO A 79 10.96 1.59 -23.53
C PRO A 79 9.51 2.11 -23.39
N GLY A 80 9.34 3.41 -23.16
CA GLY A 80 8.02 4.05 -23.07
C GLY A 80 7.42 4.05 -21.65
N GLY A 81 6.37 4.85 -21.44
CA GLY A 81 5.78 5.14 -20.12
C GLY A 81 6.30 6.45 -19.51
N ASP A 82 5.51 7.05 -18.60
CA ASP A 82 5.98 8.19 -17.80
C ASP A 82 7.08 7.72 -16.83
N LYS A 83 7.82 8.69 -16.25
CA LYS A 83 8.80 8.41 -15.21
C LYS A 83 8.18 7.53 -14.12
N TYR A 84 9.00 6.66 -13.52
CA TYR A 84 8.55 5.97 -12.32
C TYR A 84 8.36 6.96 -11.19
N HIS A 85 7.42 6.66 -10.32
CA HIS A 85 7.27 7.33 -9.03
C HIS A 85 7.67 6.30 -7.99
N LEU A 86 8.87 6.46 -7.41
CA LEU A 86 9.40 5.55 -6.40
C LEU A 86 9.38 6.26 -5.05
N VAL A 87 8.48 5.82 -4.17
CA VAL A 87 8.32 6.37 -2.83
C VAL A 87 9.26 5.62 -1.89
N VAL A 88 10.33 6.30 -1.46
CA VAL A 88 11.35 5.74 -0.58
C VAL A 88 11.02 6.09 0.87
N LEU A 89 10.90 5.06 1.72
CA LEU A 89 10.53 5.17 3.12
C LEU A 89 11.69 4.84 4.04
N ASN A 90 11.78 5.57 5.16
CA ASN A 90 12.90 5.50 6.11
C ASN A 90 14.24 5.82 5.42
N ALA A 91 14.23 6.83 4.55
CA ALA A 91 15.43 7.32 3.89
C ALA A 91 16.28 8.10 4.91
N PRO A 92 17.58 7.81 5.06
CA PRO A 92 18.45 8.64 5.90
C PRO A 92 18.66 10.01 5.27
N THR A 93 18.80 11.05 6.11
CA THR A 93 19.10 12.41 5.66
C THR A 93 20.35 12.43 4.78
N GLY A 94 20.27 13.12 3.64
CA GLY A 94 21.36 13.19 2.66
C GLY A 94 21.44 12.00 1.69
N LEU A 95 20.50 11.05 1.74
CA LEU A 95 20.38 10.07 0.67
C LEU A 95 20.00 10.77 -0.64
N GLU A 96 20.91 10.70 -1.61
CA GLU A 96 20.73 11.25 -2.96
C GLU A 96 20.77 10.12 -3.99
N PHE A 97 20.11 10.37 -5.12
CA PHE A 97 20.06 9.44 -6.24
C PHE A 97 20.53 10.17 -7.51
N PRO A 98 21.58 9.68 -8.19
CA PRO A 98 22.06 10.28 -9.43
C PRO A 98 20.95 10.38 -10.47
N ASP A 99 20.88 11.47 -11.23
CA ASP A 99 19.79 11.72 -12.19
C ASP A 99 19.68 10.61 -13.24
N GLU A 100 20.81 10.11 -13.72
CA GLU A 100 20.94 9.02 -14.70
C GLU A 100 20.68 7.62 -14.14
N SER A 101 20.56 7.47 -12.81
CA SER A 101 20.33 6.16 -12.20
C SER A 101 18.96 5.59 -12.59
N SER A 102 18.98 4.33 -13.02
CA SER A 102 17.80 3.55 -13.35
C SER A 102 16.93 3.27 -12.13
N ALA A 103 15.67 2.91 -12.35
CA ALA A 103 14.75 2.57 -11.26
C ALA A 103 15.27 1.41 -10.40
N ALA A 104 15.85 0.38 -11.03
CA ALA A 104 16.45 -0.76 -10.32
C ALA A 104 17.68 -0.34 -9.49
N GLU A 105 18.49 0.62 -9.96
CA GLU A 105 19.60 1.16 -9.19
C GLU A 105 19.11 1.94 -7.96
N ARG A 106 18.10 2.80 -8.13
CA ARG A 106 17.52 3.55 -7.01
C ARG A 106 16.95 2.62 -5.94
N ILE A 107 16.26 1.55 -6.33
CA ILE A 107 15.77 0.53 -5.39
C ILE A 107 16.92 -0.12 -4.62
N ARG A 108 18.01 -0.50 -5.30
CA ARG A 108 19.19 -1.08 -4.64
C ARG A 108 19.85 -0.10 -3.67
N MET A 109 20.02 1.16 -4.08
CA MET A 109 20.62 2.21 -3.26
C MET A 109 19.79 2.49 -2.00
N ALA A 110 18.47 2.64 -2.15
CA ALA A 110 17.56 2.83 -1.03
C ALA A 110 17.67 1.69 -0.02
N ARG A 111 17.62 0.43 -0.49
CA ARG A 111 17.73 -0.74 0.37
C ARG A 111 19.09 -0.87 1.05
N ALA A 112 20.18 -0.53 0.36
CA ALA A 112 21.52 -0.49 0.95
C ALA A 112 21.62 0.56 2.07
N ALA A 113 20.82 1.63 2.00
CA ALA A 113 20.72 2.67 3.02
C ALA A 113 19.74 2.32 4.17
N GLY A 114 19.14 1.12 4.18
CA GLY A 114 18.16 0.71 5.19
C GLY A 114 16.74 1.24 4.97
N ALA A 115 16.47 1.81 3.80
CA ALA A 115 15.15 2.27 3.37
C ALA A 115 14.40 1.19 2.59
N GLU A 116 13.09 1.38 2.41
CA GLU A 116 12.23 0.54 1.57
C GLU A 116 11.58 1.35 0.46
N VAL A 117 11.20 0.72 -0.64
CA VAL A 117 10.62 1.41 -1.80
C VAL A 117 9.21 0.89 -2.09
N ILE A 118 8.27 1.81 -2.27
CA ILE A 118 6.93 1.55 -2.78
C ILE A 118 6.85 2.02 -4.24
N ILE A 119 6.23 1.21 -5.09
CA ILE A 119 5.89 1.60 -6.47
C ILE A 119 4.67 2.52 -6.40
N GLY A 120 4.88 3.81 -6.70
CA GLY A 120 3.85 4.85 -6.72
C GLY A 120 2.91 4.70 -7.91
N HIS A 121 1.61 4.80 -7.64
CA HIS A 121 0.48 4.91 -8.57
C HIS A 121 0.74 4.49 -10.04
N PRO A 122 1.02 3.20 -10.31
CA PRO A 122 1.49 2.77 -11.62
C PRO A 122 0.45 2.99 -12.74
N TYR A 123 -0.85 2.95 -12.41
CA TYR A 123 -1.90 3.22 -13.40
C TYR A 123 -1.88 4.68 -13.90
N TRP A 124 -1.62 5.64 -13.00
CA TRP A 124 -1.51 7.06 -13.35
C TRP A 124 -0.44 7.28 -14.43
N CYS A 125 0.75 6.71 -14.19
CA CYS A 125 1.94 6.79 -15.05
C CYS A 125 1.84 5.94 -16.33
N GLY A 126 0.76 5.16 -16.50
CA GLY A 126 0.59 4.28 -17.66
C GLY A 126 1.57 3.10 -17.67
N HIS A 127 2.06 2.67 -16.50
CA HIS A 127 2.93 1.52 -16.41
C HIS A 127 2.15 0.22 -16.69
N GLN A 128 2.80 -0.66 -17.43
CA GLN A 128 2.31 -2.00 -17.78
C GLN A 128 3.30 -3.01 -17.22
N LEU A 129 2.96 -4.30 -17.25
CA LEU A 129 3.82 -5.35 -16.70
C LEU A 129 5.30 -5.26 -17.13
N PRO A 130 5.67 -5.01 -18.41
CA PRO A 130 7.08 -4.87 -18.79
C PRO A 130 7.81 -3.70 -18.14
N HIS A 131 7.10 -2.62 -17.77
CA HIS A 131 7.64 -1.48 -17.03
C HIS A 131 7.78 -1.79 -15.53
N LEU A 132 6.89 -2.65 -14.98
CA LEU A 132 6.88 -2.96 -13.55
C LEU A 132 7.89 -4.04 -13.17
N MET A 133 8.14 -5.03 -14.05
CA MET A 133 9.08 -6.13 -13.77
C MET A 133 10.51 -5.69 -13.42
N PRO A 134 11.10 -4.64 -14.02
CA PRO A 134 12.39 -4.09 -13.61
C PRO A 134 12.44 -3.54 -12.18
N LEU A 135 11.29 -3.28 -11.55
CA LEU A 135 11.19 -2.75 -10.19
C LEU A 135 11.28 -3.83 -9.11
N GLN A 136 11.60 -5.08 -9.49
CA GLN A 136 11.86 -6.15 -8.54
C GLN A 136 12.85 -5.72 -7.46
N GLY A 137 12.41 -5.86 -6.20
CA GLY A 137 13.10 -5.34 -5.03
C GLY A 137 12.31 -4.26 -4.29
N ALA A 138 11.28 -3.67 -4.89
CA ALA A 138 10.29 -2.88 -4.17
C ALA A 138 9.57 -3.73 -3.09
N ALA A 139 9.15 -3.06 -2.02
CA ALA A 139 8.50 -3.66 -0.86
C ALA A 139 6.97 -3.69 -0.97
N ALA A 140 6.36 -2.76 -1.72
CA ALA A 140 4.92 -2.75 -1.98
C ALA A 140 4.58 -1.96 -3.28
N VAL A 141 3.31 -1.99 -3.67
CA VAL A 141 2.73 -1.16 -4.74
C VAL A 141 1.52 -0.40 -4.23
N GLU A 142 1.30 0.83 -4.69
CA GLU A 142 0.04 1.55 -4.44
C GLU A 142 -1.10 0.93 -5.26
N VAL A 143 -1.99 0.18 -4.59
CA VAL A 143 -3.25 -0.29 -5.19
C VAL A 143 -4.28 0.82 -5.24
N PHE A 144 -4.20 1.76 -4.29
CA PHE A 144 -5.05 2.95 -4.26
C PHE A 144 -4.26 4.21 -3.96
N ASN A 145 -4.56 5.27 -4.71
CA ASN A 145 -3.97 6.59 -4.54
C ASN A 145 -5.06 7.68 -4.70
N THR A 146 -5.27 8.47 -3.63
CA THR A 146 -6.31 9.50 -3.60
C THR A 146 -6.09 10.56 -4.67
N THR A 147 -4.91 11.17 -4.78
CA THR A 147 -4.62 12.20 -5.79
C THR A 147 -4.91 11.72 -7.20
N CYS A 148 -4.61 10.45 -7.48
CA CYS A 148 -4.81 9.85 -8.79
C CYS A 148 -6.29 9.71 -9.19
N THR A 149 -7.22 9.70 -8.21
CA THR A 149 -8.66 9.70 -8.49
C THR A 149 -9.13 10.97 -9.21
N LYS A 150 -8.41 12.10 -9.10
CA LYS A 150 -8.71 13.35 -9.84
C LYS A 150 -8.68 13.18 -11.37
N ARG A 151 -8.02 12.14 -11.87
CA ARG A 151 -7.99 11.77 -13.30
C ARG A 151 -8.60 10.40 -13.57
N GLY A 152 -9.35 9.84 -12.63
CA GLY A 152 -9.97 8.51 -12.76
C GLY A 152 -8.96 7.36 -12.79
N LYS A 153 -7.75 7.56 -12.27
CA LYS A 153 -6.65 6.57 -12.29
C LYS A 153 -6.21 6.13 -10.89
N GLY A 154 -7.09 6.27 -9.90
CA GLY A 154 -6.76 6.01 -8.49
C GLY A 154 -6.68 4.54 -8.09
N TYR A 155 -7.08 3.60 -8.96
CA TYR A 155 -7.13 2.17 -8.66
C TYR A 155 -6.17 1.40 -9.56
N SER A 156 -5.19 0.71 -8.96
CA SER A 156 -4.15 -0.05 -9.68
C SER A 156 -4.26 -1.57 -9.44
N SER A 157 -5.45 -2.09 -9.12
CA SER A 157 -5.67 -3.52 -8.86
C SER A 157 -5.24 -4.40 -10.05
N VAL A 158 -5.44 -3.92 -11.29
CA VAL A 158 -5.01 -4.66 -12.50
C VAL A 158 -3.48 -4.76 -12.58
N GLN A 159 -2.77 -3.65 -12.38
CA GLN A 159 -1.30 -3.63 -12.36
C GLN A 159 -0.75 -4.52 -11.24
N TRP A 160 -1.42 -4.52 -10.09
CA TRP A 160 -1.04 -5.38 -8.98
C TRP A 160 -1.27 -6.86 -9.29
N ASP A 161 -2.44 -7.21 -9.83
CA ASP A 161 -2.75 -8.60 -10.22
C ASP A 161 -1.80 -9.10 -11.32
N ASP A 162 -1.44 -8.27 -12.30
CA ASP A 162 -0.43 -8.60 -13.33
C ASP A 162 0.92 -8.98 -12.69
N LEU A 163 1.36 -8.26 -11.65
CA LEU A 163 2.58 -8.58 -10.91
C LEU A 163 2.45 -9.92 -10.16
N LEU A 164 1.31 -10.17 -9.50
CA LEU A 164 1.06 -11.42 -8.79
C LEU A 164 1.02 -12.62 -9.75
N ASP A 165 0.37 -12.48 -10.91
CA ASP A 165 0.28 -13.50 -11.95
C ASP A 165 1.64 -13.77 -12.61
N SER A 166 2.52 -12.76 -12.71
CA SER A 166 3.92 -12.95 -13.13
C SER A 166 4.75 -13.79 -12.14
N GLY A 167 4.25 -14.00 -10.92
CA GLY A 167 4.93 -14.75 -9.86
C GLY A 167 5.70 -13.88 -8.87
N TRP A 168 5.58 -12.56 -8.95
CA TRP A 168 6.16 -11.66 -7.97
C TRP A 168 5.17 -11.38 -6.85
N TRP A 169 5.38 -12.00 -5.68
CA TRP A 169 4.64 -11.63 -4.48
C TRP A 169 5.03 -10.21 -4.05
N LEU A 170 4.03 -9.33 -4.03
CA LEU A 170 4.16 -7.93 -3.62
C LEU A 170 2.89 -7.56 -2.84
N PRO A 171 3.00 -7.06 -1.60
CA PRO A 171 1.85 -6.52 -0.89
C PRO A 171 1.44 -5.16 -1.47
N ALA A 172 0.23 -4.69 -1.17
CA ALA A 172 -0.25 -3.42 -1.69
C ALA A 172 -0.78 -2.47 -0.61
N VAL A 173 -0.50 -1.19 -0.81
CA VAL A 173 -0.84 -0.10 0.09
C VAL A 173 -1.89 0.81 -0.53
N ALA A 174 -2.68 1.46 0.32
CA ALA A 174 -3.52 2.60 -0.07
C ALA A 174 -2.97 3.86 0.60
N VAL A 175 -2.87 4.93 -0.19
CA VAL A 175 -2.28 6.20 0.22
C VAL A 175 -3.11 7.38 -0.27
N ASP A 176 -2.84 8.54 0.29
CA ASP A 176 -3.42 9.78 -0.21
C ASP A 176 -2.60 10.44 -1.33
N ASP A 177 -1.27 10.38 -1.25
CA ASP A 177 -0.37 11.18 -2.10
C ASP A 177 -0.70 12.67 -1.98
N THR A 178 -0.69 13.13 -0.74
CA THR A 178 -1.32 14.39 -0.38
C THR A 178 -0.49 15.57 -0.83
N HIS A 179 -1.07 16.43 -1.67
CA HIS A 179 -0.50 17.73 -2.03
C HIS A 179 -1.30 18.87 -1.38
N GLY A 180 -2.63 18.75 -1.35
CA GLY A 180 -3.53 19.77 -0.82
C GLY A 180 -4.66 19.22 0.05
N GLY A 181 -5.57 20.10 0.48
CA GLY A 181 -6.67 19.72 1.38
C GLY A 181 -7.65 18.71 0.78
N TRP A 182 -7.81 18.66 -0.55
CA TRP A 182 -8.70 17.70 -1.20
C TRP A 182 -8.20 16.26 -1.10
N ASP A 183 -6.88 16.06 -0.97
CA ASP A 183 -6.26 14.72 -1.00
C ASP A 183 -6.39 13.99 0.34
N LEU A 184 -6.71 14.74 1.40
CA LEU A 184 -6.61 14.26 2.76
C LEU A 184 -7.62 13.15 3.10
N PHE A 185 -7.09 12.12 3.73
CA PHE A 185 -7.79 11.14 4.55
C PHE A 185 -8.72 10.19 3.82
N LYS A 186 -8.48 9.91 2.53
CA LYS A 186 -9.34 9.02 1.75
C LYS A 186 -8.72 7.64 1.53
N GLY A 187 -7.40 7.53 1.46
CA GLY A 187 -6.66 6.27 1.36
C GLY A 187 -5.76 6.07 2.57
N TRP A 188 -5.74 4.86 3.13
CA TRP A 188 -4.87 4.52 4.25
C TRP A 188 -4.51 3.04 4.29
N THR A 189 -3.41 2.74 4.97
CA THR A 189 -2.96 1.38 5.22
C THR A 189 -2.96 1.09 6.71
N MET A 190 -3.51 -0.06 7.12
CA MET A 190 -3.58 -0.48 8.52
C MET A 190 -2.47 -1.48 8.81
N PHE A 191 -1.47 -1.05 9.57
CA PHE A 191 -0.30 -1.87 9.93
C PHE A 191 -0.52 -2.61 11.25
N LYS A 192 -0.13 -3.88 11.29
CA LYS A 192 -0.17 -4.70 12.51
C LYS A 192 1.21 -4.73 13.17
N LEU A 193 1.38 -3.98 14.27
CA LEU A 193 2.67 -3.80 14.92
C LEU A 193 2.62 -4.15 16.42
N GLU A 194 3.67 -4.79 16.93
CA GLU A 194 3.85 -4.98 18.38
C GLU A 194 4.26 -3.70 19.10
N SER A 195 4.98 -2.82 18.41
CA SER A 195 5.40 -1.51 18.91
C SER A 195 5.40 -0.48 17.79
N LEU A 196 5.09 0.78 18.12
CA LEU A 196 5.08 1.88 17.17
C LEU A 196 6.50 2.44 16.98
N THR A 197 7.34 1.69 16.26
CA THR A 197 8.74 2.07 15.96
C THR A 197 9.06 1.93 14.46
N PRO A 198 10.06 2.66 13.93
CA PRO A 198 10.49 2.49 12.54
C PRO A 198 10.84 1.05 12.18
N ALA A 199 11.55 0.34 13.07
CA ALA A 199 11.95 -1.05 12.84
C ALA A 199 10.74 -1.99 12.70
N ALA A 200 9.75 -1.88 13.61
CA ALA A 200 8.53 -2.67 13.53
C ALA A 200 7.71 -2.34 12.28
N PHE A 201 7.60 -1.04 11.94
CA PHE A 201 6.92 -0.58 10.73
C PHE A 201 7.54 -1.18 9.46
N LEU A 202 8.87 -1.08 9.29
CA LEU A 202 9.56 -1.61 8.11
C LEU A 202 9.47 -3.13 8.03
N GLU A 203 9.56 -3.86 9.15
CA GLU A 203 9.37 -5.31 9.14
C GLU A 203 7.93 -5.67 8.72
N SER A 204 6.94 -4.95 9.23
CA SER A 204 5.55 -5.13 8.84
C SER A 204 5.32 -4.85 7.35
N LEU A 205 5.97 -3.83 6.80
CA LEU A 205 5.93 -3.51 5.37
C LEU A 205 6.51 -4.65 4.53
N ARG A 206 7.68 -5.17 4.90
CA ARG A 206 8.36 -6.25 4.16
C ARG A 206 7.61 -7.59 4.22
N THR A 207 7.00 -7.89 5.36
CA THR A 207 6.33 -9.18 5.60
C THR A 207 4.87 -9.20 5.16
N GLY A 208 4.31 -8.03 4.78
CA GLY A 208 2.91 -7.89 4.39
C GLY A 208 1.94 -7.90 5.57
N ALA A 209 2.40 -7.59 6.79
CA ALA A 209 1.57 -7.57 7.98
C ALA A 209 0.69 -6.30 8.06
N PHE A 210 -0.13 -6.07 7.05
CA PHE A 210 -1.05 -4.95 6.94
C PHE A 210 -2.18 -5.25 5.93
N TYR A 211 -3.16 -4.35 5.87
CA TYR A 211 -4.15 -4.31 4.78
C TYR A 211 -4.38 -2.85 4.32
N ALA A 212 -4.80 -2.66 3.08
CA ALA A 212 -5.05 -1.35 2.48
C ALA A 212 -6.55 -1.04 2.47
N SER A 213 -6.94 0.24 2.57
CA SER A 213 -8.34 0.65 2.52
C SER A 213 -8.50 2.11 2.06
N CYS A 214 -9.62 2.39 1.39
CA CYS A 214 -10.13 3.74 1.20
C CYS A 214 -11.55 3.94 1.78
N GLY A 215 -12.00 3.03 2.65
CA GLY A 215 -13.33 3.08 3.27
C GLY A 215 -13.56 1.91 4.24
N PRO A 216 -13.80 0.69 3.74
CA PRO A 216 -14.12 -0.48 4.55
C PRO A 216 -13.02 -0.92 5.52
N VAL A 217 -13.42 -1.61 6.58
CA VAL A 217 -12.51 -2.27 7.54
C VAL A 217 -12.48 -3.77 7.24
N ILE A 218 -11.28 -4.36 7.19
CA ILE A 218 -11.12 -5.81 7.14
C ILE A 218 -10.87 -6.28 8.57
N GLU A 219 -11.71 -7.18 9.05
CA GLU A 219 -11.67 -7.69 10.42
C GLU A 219 -10.86 -8.98 10.54
N ASP A 220 -10.98 -9.86 9.54
CA ASP A 220 -10.22 -11.10 9.43
C ASP A 220 -10.07 -11.53 7.97
N PHE A 221 -8.94 -12.16 7.66
CA PHE A 221 -8.75 -12.92 6.44
C PHE A 221 -7.87 -14.12 6.75
N SER A 222 -8.42 -15.31 6.61
CA SER A 222 -7.80 -16.52 7.12
C SER A 222 -7.97 -17.72 6.18
N LEU A 223 -7.00 -18.64 6.29
CA LEU A 223 -6.99 -19.93 5.62
C LEU A 223 -7.08 -21.04 6.67
N ALA A 224 -7.88 -22.05 6.39
CA ALA A 224 -8.05 -23.27 7.19
C ALA A 224 -8.05 -24.51 6.27
N GLY A 225 -8.13 -25.71 6.86
CA GLY A 225 -8.23 -26.97 6.10
C GLY A 225 -7.08 -27.16 5.12
N ASP A 226 -5.84 -27.05 5.60
CA ASP A 226 -4.62 -27.15 4.79
C ASP A 226 -4.52 -26.14 3.63
N GLY A 227 -5.15 -24.97 3.81
CA GLY A 227 -5.10 -23.88 2.83
C GLY A 227 -6.22 -23.92 1.79
N THR A 228 -7.19 -24.83 1.93
CA THR A 228 -8.31 -24.97 0.99
C THR A 228 -9.54 -24.17 1.39
N LYS A 229 -9.72 -23.83 2.67
CA LYS A 229 -10.87 -23.07 3.16
C LYS A 229 -10.48 -21.64 3.46
N VAL A 230 -11.14 -20.70 2.81
CA VAL A 230 -10.88 -19.27 2.91
C VAL A 230 -12.06 -18.62 3.62
N ARG A 231 -11.77 -17.74 4.58
CA ARG A 231 -12.77 -16.86 5.19
C ARG A 231 -12.30 -15.42 5.16
N LEU A 232 -13.21 -14.51 4.84
CA LEU A 232 -13.02 -13.07 4.96
C LEU A 232 -14.14 -12.49 5.81
N ARG A 233 -13.80 -11.63 6.78
CA ARG A 233 -14.73 -10.83 7.55
C ARG A 233 -14.38 -9.35 7.44
N CYS A 234 -15.39 -8.49 7.37
CA CYS A 234 -15.23 -7.06 7.17
C CYS A 234 -16.40 -6.27 7.78
N SER A 235 -16.26 -4.95 7.80
CA SER A 235 -17.38 -4.02 8.00
C SER A 235 -18.50 -4.27 6.98
N PRO A 236 -19.73 -3.77 7.21
CA PRO A 236 -20.83 -3.90 6.25
C PRO A 236 -20.46 -3.38 4.85
N VAL A 237 -20.58 -4.25 3.84
CA VAL A 237 -20.22 -3.99 2.44
C VAL A 237 -21.31 -4.50 1.49
N THR A 238 -21.30 -4.06 0.23
CA THR A 238 -22.20 -4.57 -0.81
C THR A 238 -21.56 -5.74 -1.57
N GLU A 239 -20.23 -5.80 -1.63
CA GLU A 239 -19.50 -6.82 -2.38
C GLU A 239 -18.29 -7.34 -1.60
N ILE A 240 -18.08 -8.65 -1.66
CA ILE A 240 -16.85 -9.32 -1.20
C ILE A 240 -16.30 -10.13 -2.38
N HIS A 241 -15.03 -9.90 -2.72
CA HIS A 241 -14.30 -10.61 -3.76
C HIS A 241 -13.13 -11.37 -3.15
N LEU A 242 -13.09 -12.67 -3.39
CA LEU A 242 -11.93 -13.51 -3.20
C LEU A 242 -11.22 -13.62 -4.56
N VAL A 243 -10.27 -12.72 -4.80
CA VAL A 243 -9.53 -12.61 -6.06
C VAL A 243 -8.35 -13.58 -6.04
N ALA A 244 -8.21 -14.38 -7.10
CA ALA A 244 -7.18 -15.40 -7.24
C ALA A 244 -6.52 -15.31 -8.61
N GLN A 245 -5.48 -16.11 -8.83
CA GLN A 245 -4.88 -16.30 -10.14
C GLN A 245 -5.96 -16.59 -11.22
N ARG A 246 -5.93 -15.83 -12.32
CA ARG A 246 -6.86 -15.97 -13.45
C ARG A 246 -8.33 -15.95 -13.00
N SER A 247 -9.18 -16.79 -13.59
CA SER A 247 -10.61 -16.86 -13.29
C SER A 247 -10.96 -17.69 -12.06
N CYS A 248 -9.99 -18.05 -11.21
CA CYS A 248 -10.20 -18.97 -10.09
C CYS A 248 -10.82 -18.31 -8.84
N GLY A 249 -11.07 -17.00 -8.87
CA GLY A 249 -11.69 -16.26 -7.78
C GLY A 249 -13.21 -16.48 -7.64
N ARG A 250 -13.81 -15.84 -6.64
CA ARG A 250 -15.25 -15.83 -6.39
C ARG A 250 -15.70 -14.49 -5.82
N SER A 251 -16.89 -14.04 -6.24
CA SER A 251 -17.53 -12.84 -5.69
C SER A 251 -18.83 -13.20 -4.97
N PHE A 252 -19.16 -12.40 -3.96
CA PHE A 252 -20.36 -12.46 -3.15
C PHE A 252 -20.99 -11.08 -3.13
N TYR A 253 -22.30 -11.02 -3.34
CA TYR A 253 -23.04 -9.77 -3.49
C TYR A 253 -24.18 -9.73 -2.48
N ALA A 254 -24.33 -8.60 -1.78
CA ALA A 254 -25.49 -8.34 -0.95
C ALA A 254 -26.76 -8.22 -1.82
N GLN A 255 -27.93 -8.52 -1.24
CA GLN A 255 -29.19 -8.20 -1.90
C GLN A 255 -29.37 -6.67 -1.98
N ALA A 256 -30.24 -6.21 -2.88
CA ALA A 256 -30.50 -4.79 -3.07
C ALA A 256 -30.95 -4.12 -1.75
N GLY A 257 -30.20 -3.10 -1.31
CA GLY A 257 -30.47 -2.38 -0.06
C GLY A 257 -29.93 -3.03 1.21
N GLU A 258 -29.30 -4.20 1.11
CA GLU A 258 -28.70 -4.91 2.23
C GLU A 258 -27.17 -4.70 2.30
N THR A 259 -26.51 -5.41 3.22
CA THR A 259 -25.05 -5.50 3.33
C THR A 259 -24.67 -6.90 3.77
N ILE A 260 -23.49 -7.35 3.37
CA ILE A 260 -22.83 -8.56 3.88
C ILE A 260 -21.60 -8.17 4.70
N THR A 261 -21.15 -9.05 5.59
CA THR A 261 -19.99 -8.82 6.48
C THR A 261 -19.00 -9.98 6.48
N GLU A 262 -19.32 -11.07 5.79
CA GLU A 262 -18.45 -12.22 5.69
C GLU A 262 -18.67 -13.00 4.39
N ALA A 263 -17.63 -13.71 3.97
CA ALA A 263 -17.69 -14.70 2.89
C ALA A 263 -16.76 -15.87 3.19
N GLU A 264 -17.16 -17.06 2.75
CA GLU A 264 -16.38 -18.29 2.84
C GLU A 264 -16.32 -18.99 1.48
N LEU A 265 -15.17 -19.58 1.17
CA LEU A 265 -14.95 -20.34 -0.07
C LEU A 265 -14.06 -21.54 0.20
N GLU A 266 -14.43 -22.68 -0.34
CA GLU A 266 -13.55 -23.84 -0.47
C GLU A 266 -12.93 -23.84 -1.88
N LEU A 267 -11.60 -23.80 -1.94
CA LEU A 267 -10.83 -23.75 -3.18
C LEU A 267 -10.94 -25.10 -3.90
N GLY A 268 -11.57 -25.09 -5.07
CA GLY A 268 -11.74 -26.30 -5.90
C GLY A 268 -10.55 -26.63 -6.81
N THR A 269 -9.48 -25.82 -6.80
CA THR A 269 -8.31 -26.00 -7.64
C THR A 269 -7.05 -25.42 -6.99
N SER A 270 -5.89 -25.90 -7.43
CA SER A 270 -4.60 -25.34 -7.01
C SER A 270 -4.38 -23.98 -7.65
N ILE A 271 -4.19 -22.95 -6.83
CA ILE A 271 -3.90 -21.57 -7.24
C ILE A 271 -2.58 -21.11 -6.60
N ARG A 272 -1.88 -20.17 -7.24
CA ARG A 272 -0.64 -19.60 -6.71
C ARG A 272 -0.89 -18.61 -5.58
N TYR A 273 -1.91 -17.77 -5.74
CA TYR A 273 -2.22 -16.73 -4.78
C TYR A 273 -3.72 -16.50 -4.66
N LEU A 274 -4.11 -15.91 -3.53
CA LEU A 274 -5.46 -15.47 -3.21
C LEU A 274 -5.40 -14.20 -2.36
N ARG A 275 -6.18 -13.18 -2.71
CA ARG A 275 -6.39 -11.96 -1.93
C ARG A 275 -7.87 -11.65 -1.77
N GLY A 276 -8.19 -10.90 -0.75
CA GLY A 276 -9.52 -10.37 -0.49
C GLY A 276 -9.64 -8.93 -0.97
N GLU A 277 -10.80 -8.58 -1.48
CA GLU A 277 -11.20 -7.21 -1.80
C GLU A 277 -12.67 -7.03 -1.43
N VAL A 278 -13.02 -5.92 -0.78
CA VAL A 278 -14.40 -5.64 -0.34
C VAL A 278 -14.80 -4.24 -0.76
N VAL A 279 -16.08 -4.03 -1.07
CA VAL A 279 -16.61 -2.77 -1.62
C VAL A 279 -17.82 -2.31 -0.82
N ASP A 280 -17.77 -1.12 -0.22
CA ASP A 280 -18.93 -0.54 0.49
C ASP A 280 -19.94 0.12 -0.45
N ARG A 281 -21.03 0.63 0.15
CA ARG A 281 -22.13 1.29 -0.57
C ARG A 281 -21.72 2.55 -1.30
N GLU A 282 -20.62 3.19 -0.89
CA GLU A 282 -20.07 4.37 -1.53
C GLU A 282 -19.09 4.01 -2.66
N GLY A 283 -18.89 2.71 -2.93
CA GLY A 283 -17.93 2.23 -3.92
C GLY A 283 -16.48 2.37 -3.46
N ARG A 284 -16.23 2.44 -2.14
CA ARG A 284 -14.87 2.45 -1.57
C ARG A 284 -14.44 1.04 -1.26
N HIS A 285 -13.14 0.79 -1.37
CA HIS A 285 -12.57 -0.53 -1.36
C HIS A 285 -11.63 -0.75 -0.17
N ALA A 286 -11.47 -2.01 0.23
CA ALA A 286 -10.34 -2.44 1.04
C ALA A 286 -9.74 -3.73 0.50
N TRP A 287 -8.44 -3.92 0.64
CA TRP A 287 -7.67 -5.02 0.06
C TRP A 287 -6.79 -5.70 1.11
N THR A 288 -6.83 -7.03 1.13
CA THR A 288 -5.86 -7.84 1.90
C THR A 288 -4.61 -8.09 1.06
N ASN A 289 -3.47 -8.32 1.72
CA ASN A 289 -2.30 -8.86 1.03
C ASN A 289 -2.54 -10.32 0.60
N PRO A 290 -1.93 -10.77 -0.51
CA PRO A 290 -2.18 -12.10 -1.04
C PRO A 290 -1.55 -13.18 -0.17
N PHE A 291 -2.34 -14.20 0.15
CA PHE A 291 -1.81 -15.50 0.52
C PHE A 291 -1.09 -16.11 -0.68
N TRP A 292 0.00 -16.82 -0.41
CA TRP A 292 0.74 -17.57 -1.41
C TRP A 292 0.61 -19.06 -1.08
N LEU A 293 0.04 -19.81 -2.02
CA LEU A 293 -0.49 -21.15 -1.78
C LEU A 293 0.27 -22.26 -2.52
N ALA A 294 1.16 -21.90 -3.47
CA ALA A 294 2.02 -22.82 -4.22
C ALA A 294 3.36 -22.16 -4.61
#